data_AF-A0A829GG28-F1
#
_entry.id   AF-A0A829GG28-F1
#
_cell.length_a   1.000
_cell.length_b   1.000
_cell.length_c   1.000
_cell.angle_alpha   90.00
_cell.angle_beta   90.00
_cell.angle_gamma   90.00
#
_symmetry.space_group_name_H-M   'P 1'
#
loop_
_entity.id
_entity.type
_entity.pdbx_description
1 polymer ?
#
loop_
_entity_poly.entity_id
_entity_poly.type
_entity_poly.pdbx_seq_one_letter_code
_entity_poly.pdbx_strand_id
1 'polypeptide(L)'
;PSETANVGQQEINYLNYGGHECCRTSPRSIGSLLSKESAAFLRLSSVADFRGGESLVVRIIKGIPDAAGARHLLDRLLGILLQKRGMLTLAGPTGSGKTTLLYQLATRLAESRMVLSIEDPVEINQPQFLQLQVNPEADMTYPQLLKAALRHRPDVLLIGEIRDRQTAQSACEAAISGHIVLATVHARSAADTPLRLSSFWL
;
A
#
# COMPACT_ATOMS: atom_id res chain seq x y z
N PRO A 1 -12.99 -18.17 -33.71
CA PRO A 1 -12.31 -18.22 -32.39
C PRO A 1 -12.27 -19.67 -31.89
N SER A 2 -11.13 -20.14 -31.35
CA SER A 2 -11.07 -21.47 -30.74
C SER A 2 -11.97 -21.52 -29.50
N GLU A 3 -12.49 -22.70 -29.16
CA GLU A 3 -13.34 -22.93 -27.97
C GLU A 3 -12.66 -22.43 -26.67
N THR A 4 -11.34 -22.61 -26.60
CA THR A 4 -10.47 -22.07 -25.53
C THR A 4 -10.46 -20.55 -25.43
N ALA A 5 -10.49 -19.83 -26.55
CA ALA A 5 -10.54 -18.36 -26.54
C ALA A 5 -11.87 -17.85 -25.98
N ASN A 6 -12.95 -18.60 -26.21
CA ASN A 6 -14.29 -18.23 -25.74
C ASN A 6 -14.43 -18.43 -24.22
N VAL A 7 -13.88 -19.54 -23.69
CA VAL A 7 -13.82 -19.80 -22.23
C VAL A 7 -12.95 -18.75 -21.53
N GLY A 8 -11.76 -18.44 -22.05
CA GLY A 8 -10.87 -17.45 -21.44
C GLY A 8 -11.53 -16.07 -21.32
N GLN A 9 -12.25 -15.63 -22.35
CA GLN A 9 -12.97 -14.36 -22.32
C GLN A 9 -14.13 -14.35 -21.30
N GLN A 10 -14.83 -15.48 -21.14
CA GLN A 10 -15.89 -15.61 -20.14
C GLN A 10 -15.35 -15.51 -18.71
N GLU A 11 -14.21 -16.13 -18.43
CA GLU A 11 -13.55 -16.07 -17.11
C GLU A 11 -13.09 -14.64 -16.77
N ILE A 12 -12.49 -13.93 -17.74
CA ILE A 12 -12.09 -12.53 -17.55
C ILE A 12 -13.31 -11.64 -17.25
N ASN A 13 -14.38 -11.82 -18.03
CA ASN A 13 -15.62 -11.08 -17.82
C ASN A 13 -16.23 -11.34 -16.43
N TYR A 14 -16.22 -12.60 -15.99
CA TYR A 14 -16.73 -12.98 -14.67
C TYR A 14 -15.92 -12.32 -13.55
N LEU A 15 -14.58 -12.38 -13.62
CA LEU A 15 -13.70 -11.82 -12.60
C LEU A 15 -13.76 -10.28 -12.57
N ASN A 16 -13.78 -9.61 -13.73
CA ASN A 16 -13.92 -8.16 -13.80
C ASN A 16 -15.26 -7.69 -13.20
N TYR A 17 -16.35 -8.42 -13.49
CA TYR A 17 -17.67 -8.14 -12.88
C TYR A 17 -17.64 -8.31 -11.35
N GLY A 18 -17.01 -9.36 -10.85
CA GLY A 18 -16.83 -9.61 -9.41
C GLY A 18 -15.90 -8.61 -8.71
N GLY A 19 -14.92 -8.05 -9.43
CA GLY A 19 -13.95 -7.07 -8.93
C GLY A 19 -14.47 -5.64 -8.79
N HIS A 20 -15.78 -5.43 -8.99
CA HIS A 20 -16.47 -4.13 -8.97
C HIS A 20 -16.02 -3.11 -10.03
N GLU A 21 -15.59 -3.57 -11.20
CA GLU A 21 -15.44 -2.71 -12.38
C GLU A 21 -16.52 -3.05 -13.42
N CYS A 22 -17.58 -2.27 -13.42
CA CYS A 22 -18.65 -2.36 -14.42
C CYS A 22 -18.34 -1.55 -15.70
N CYS A 23 -17.30 -0.70 -15.67
CA CYS A 23 -16.99 0.24 -16.74
C CYS A 23 -16.13 -0.40 -17.83
N ARG A 24 -16.79 -1.06 -18.79
CA ARG A 24 -16.18 -1.62 -20.04
C ARG A 24 -15.59 -0.57 -21.00
N THR A 25 -15.58 0.70 -20.64
CA THR A 25 -15.17 1.80 -21.53
C THR A 25 -13.66 2.01 -21.57
N SER A 26 -12.91 1.41 -20.64
CA SER A 26 -11.45 1.53 -20.60
C SER A 26 -10.78 0.22 -21.08
N PRO A 27 -9.76 0.30 -21.95
CA PRO A 27 -8.93 -0.86 -22.33
C PRO A 27 -8.04 -1.38 -21.18
N ARG A 28 -8.18 -0.80 -19.98
CA ARG A 28 -7.52 -1.22 -18.74
C ARG A 28 -8.53 -1.21 -17.60
N SER A 29 -8.54 -2.27 -16.80
CA SER A 29 -9.35 -2.36 -15.59
C SER A 29 -8.49 -2.86 -14.41
N ILE A 30 -8.65 -2.25 -13.24
CA ILE A 30 -8.05 -2.63 -11.96
C ILE A 30 -9.17 -2.84 -10.92
N GLY A 31 -9.36 -4.09 -10.51
CA GLY A 31 -10.41 -4.47 -9.57
C GLY A 31 -9.89 -5.23 -8.35
N SER A 32 -10.76 -5.47 -7.38
CA SER A 32 -10.45 -6.32 -6.23
C SER A 32 -11.64 -7.12 -5.73
N LEU A 33 -11.40 -8.36 -5.32
CA LEU A 33 -12.42 -9.32 -4.89
C LEU A 33 -11.92 -10.11 -3.67
N LEU A 34 -12.78 -10.32 -2.66
CA LEU A 34 -12.49 -11.28 -1.60
C LEU A 34 -12.94 -12.69 -2.03
N SER A 35 -11.98 -13.62 -2.13
CA SER A 35 -12.28 -15.03 -2.41
C SER A 35 -12.76 -15.72 -1.13
N LYS A 36 -14.02 -16.17 -1.13
CA LYS A 36 -14.62 -16.90 0.01
C LYS A 36 -13.96 -18.26 0.25
N GLU A 37 -13.50 -18.93 -0.79
CA GLU A 37 -12.89 -20.27 -0.70
C GLU A 37 -11.49 -20.23 -0.08
N SER A 38 -10.68 -19.26 -0.49
CA SER A 38 -9.29 -19.16 -0.06
C SER A 38 -9.06 -18.17 1.08
N ALA A 39 -10.11 -17.46 1.50
CA ALA A 39 -10.06 -16.32 2.42
C ALA A 39 -8.99 -15.28 2.03
N ALA A 40 -8.66 -15.20 0.73
CA ALA A 40 -7.63 -14.34 0.19
C ALA A 40 -8.24 -13.14 -0.55
N PHE A 41 -7.57 -12.01 -0.46
CA PHE A 41 -7.90 -10.84 -1.26
C PHE A 41 -7.25 -10.99 -2.64
N LEU A 42 -8.05 -10.88 -3.69
CA LEU A 42 -7.62 -11.00 -5.07
C LEU A 42 -7.58 -9.61 -5.69
N ARG A 43 -6.44 -9.22 -6.24
CA ARG A 43 -6.30 -8.01 -7.04
C ARG A 43 -6.24 -8.39 -8.50
N LEU A 44 -7.13 -7.79 -9.29
CA LEU A 44 -7.32 -8.06 -10.69
C LEU A 44 -6.74 -6.90 -11.51
N SER A 45 -6.00 -7.22 -12.56
CA SER A 45 -5.53 -6.23 -13.54
C SER A 45 -5.74 -6.79 -14.93
N SER A 46 -6.61 -6.17 -15.69
CA SER A 46 -6.89 -6.53 -17.08
C SER A 46 -6.37 -5.45 -18.05
N VAL A 47 -5.90 -5.89 -19.22
CA VAL A 47 -5.51 -5.00 -20.32
C VAL A 47 -5.78 -5.65 -21.66
N ALA A 48 -6.32 -4.88 -22.61
CA ALA A 48 -6.49 -5.34 -23.99
C ALA A 48 -5.24 -5.07 -24.85
N ASP A 49 -4.85 -6.04 -25.68
CA ASP A 49 -3.85 -5.85 -26.73
C ASP A 49 -4.45 -5.10 -27.95
N PHE A 50 -3.61 -4.73 -28.91
CA PHE A 50 -4.04 -4.00 -30.11
C PHE A 50 -5.00 -4.79 -31.02
N ARG A 51 -5.10 -6.11 -30.83
CA ARG A 51 -6.01 -7.01 -31.56
C ARG A 51 -7.32 -7.24 -30.81
N GLY A 52 -7.49 -6.60 -29.64
CA GLY A 52 -8.66 -6.76 -28.78
C GLY A 52 -8.64 -8.01 -27.92
N GLY A 53 -7.51 -8.72 -27.82
CA GLY A 53 -7.34 -9.83 -26.88
C GLY A 53 -7.05 -9.31 -25.48
N GLU A 54 -7.83 -9.74 -24.49
CA GLU A 54 -7.63 -9.34 -23.09
C GLU A 54 -6.65 -10.26 -22.36
N SER A 55 -5.79 -9.65 -21.56
CA SER A 55 -4.89 -10.32 -20.61
C SER A 55 -5.30 -9.94 -19.20
N LEU A 56 -5.51 -10.94 -18.32
CA LEU A 56 -5.83 -10.74 -16.92
C LEU A 56 -4.71 -11.29 -16.03
N VAL A 57 -4.28 -10.49 -15.06
CA VAL A 57 -3.40 -10.91 -13.97
C VAL A 57 -4.19 -10.89 -12.67
N VAL A 58 -4.16 -12.01 -11.95
CA VAL A 58 -4.74 -12.13 -10.61
C VAL A 58 -3.62 -12.25 -9.59
N ARG A 59 -3.47 -11.25 -8.73
CA ARG A 59 -2.56 -11.30 -7.58
C ARG A 59 -3.34 -11.78 -6.36
N ILE A 60 -2.86 -12.85 -5.74
CA ILE A 60 -3.43 -13.43 -4.52
C ILE A 60 -2.71 -12.84 -3.30
N ILE A 61 -3.47 -12.27 -2.37
CA ILE A 61 -2.96 -11.64 -1.14
C ILE A 61 -3.58 -12.35 0.06
N LYS A 62 -2.72 -13.03 0.85
CA LYS A 62 -3.12 -13.87 2.00
C LYS A 62 -2.86 -13.20 3.36
N GLY A 63 -2.94 -11.88 3.42
CA GLY A 63 -2.66 -11.11 4.64
C GLY A 63 -1.17 -10.88 4.91
N ILE A 64 -0.83 -10.57 6.16
CA ILE A 64 0.54 -10.30 6.60
C ILE A 64 1.24 -11.64 6.91
N PRO A 65 2.36 -11.97 6.24
CA PRO A 65 3.17 -13.14 6.60
C PRO A 65 3.64 -13.13 8.05
N ASP A 66 3.90 -14.32 8.62
CA ASP A 66 4.47 -14.42 9.96
C ASP A 66 5.86 -13.77 10.05
N ALA A 67 6.13 -13.23 11.23
CA ALA A 67 7.33 -12.48 11.57
C ALA A 67 8.51 -13.36 12.00
N ALA A 68 8.40 -14.71 12.01
CA ALA A 68 9.42 -15.59 12.57
C ALA A 68 10.85 -15.29 12.11
N GLY A 69 11.07 -15.07 10.80
CA GLY A 69 12.38 -14.76 10.24
C GLY A 69 12.90 -13.35 10.54
N ALA A 70 12.04 -12.43 10.97
CA ALA A 70 12.35 -11.02 11.22
C ALA A 70 12.12 -10.58 12.67
N ARG A 71 11.81 -11.50 13.59
CA ARG A 71 11.37 -11.19 14.96
C ARG A 71 12.37 -10.31 15.72
N HIS A 72 13.66 -10.67 15.70
CA HIS A 72 14.70 -9.87 16.35
C HIS A 72 14.83 -8.46 15.78
N LEU A 73 14.63 -8.29 14.46
CA LEU A 73 14.64 -6.98 13.81
C LEU A 73 13.41 -6.17 14.23
N LEU A 74 12.23 -6.79 14.21
CA LEU A 74 10.98 -6.17 14.65
C LEU A 74 11.06 -5.69 16.09
N ASP A 75 11.50 -6.54 17.02
CA ASP A 75 11.60 -6.19 18.44
C ASP A 75 12.59 -5.02 18.66
N ARG A 76 13.71 -5.01 17.93
CA ARG A 76 14.67 -3.89 17.95
C ARG A 76 14.04 -2.59 17.43
N LEU A 77 13.38 -2.64 16.28
CA LEU A 77 12.74 -1.47 15.68
C LEU A 77 11.60 -0.94 16.55
N LEU A 78 10.79 -1.82 17.14
CA LEU A 78 9.75 -1.44 18.10
C LEU A 78 10.36 -0.77 19.32
N GLY A 79 11.44 -1.31 19.89
CA GLY A 79 12.15 -0.67 21.01
C GLY A 79 12.58 0.76 20.70
N ILE A 80 13.06 1.02 19.48
CA ILE A 80 13.44 2.37 19.02
C ILE A 80 12.19 3.26 18.88
N LEU A 81 11.13 2.77 18.21
CA LEU A 81 9.90 3.53 17.94
C LEU A 81 9.11 3.87 19.22
N LEU A 82 9.15 2.99 20.22
CA LEU A 82 8.48 3.21 21.51
C LEU A 82 9.17 4.29 22.35
N GLN A 83 10.49 4.46 22.20
CA GLN A 83 11.26 5.48 22.92
C GLN A 83 11.36 6.81 22.18
N LYS A 84 11.33 6.78 20.84
CA LYS A 84 11.54 7.96 19.99
C LYS A 84 10.39 8.13 19.02
N ARG A 85 9.71 9.28 19.11
CA ARG A 85 8.81 9.78 18.06
C ARG A 85 9.64 10.28 16.89
N GLY A 86 9.16 10.10 15.66
CA GLY A 86 9.90 10.42 14.46
C GLY A 86 9.48 9.57 13.27
N MET A 87 10.31 9.56 12.24
CA MET A 87 10.04 8.85 10.99
C MET A 87 10.97 7.65 10.82
N LEU A 88 10.40 6.46 10.62
CA LEU A 88 11.10 5.28 10.15
C LEU A 88 10.78 5.07 8.66
N THR A 89 11.81 5.11 7.83
CA THR A 89 11.69 4.87 6.39
C THR A 89 12.34 3.55 6.00
N LEU A 90 11.62 2.75 5.20
CA LEU A 90 12.17 1.56 4.57
C LEU A 90 12.51 1.83 3.11
N ALA A 91 13.74 1.52 2.73
CA ALA A 91 14.23 1.61 1.37
C ALA A 91 14.54 0.24 0.77
N GLY A 92 14.36 0.12 -0.54
CA GLY A 92 14.66 -1.10 -1.30
C GLY A 92 13.80 -1.24 -2.56
N PRO A 93 14.18 -2.18 -3.46
CA PRO A 93 13.44 -2.44 -4.69
C PRO A 93 12.06 -3.04 -4.42
N THR A 94 11.22 -3.09 -5.46
CA THR A 94 9.93 -3.78 -5.40
C THR A 94 10.12 -5.26 -5.02
N GLY A 95 9.23 -5.81 -4.20
CA GLY A 95 9.29 -7.20 -3.76
C GLY A 95 10.28 -7.50 -2.62
N SER A 96 11.00 -6.51 -2.08
CA SER A 96 11.97 -6.72 -0.99
C SER A 96 11.36 -6.86 0.42
N GLY A 97 10.03 -6.98 0.54
CA GLY A 97 9.35 -7.14 1.84
C GLY A 97 9.12 -5.86 2.66
N LYS A 98 9.32 -4.66 2.09
CA LYS A 98 9.11 -3.37 2.81
C LYS A 98 7.70 -3.26 3.40
N THR A 99 6.68 -3.44 2.57
CA THR A 99 5.28 -3.35 2.98
C THR A 99 4.96 -4.38 4.06
N THR A 100 5.45 -5.62 3.91
CA THR A 100 5.31 -6.66 4.92
C THR A 100 5.89 -6.25 6.27
N LEU A 101 7.13 -5.77 6.30
CA LEU A 101 7.79 -5.35 7.55
C LEU A 101 7.08 -4.15 8.18
N LEU A 102 6.65 -3.17 7.37
CA LEU A 102 5.87 -2.02 7.84
C LEU A 102 4.56 -2.44 8.50
N TYR A 103 3.81 -3.32 7.85
CA TYR A 103 2.54 -3.83 8.38
C TYR A 103 2.77 -4.62 9.68
N GLN A 104 3.81 -5.45 9.75
CA GLN A 104 4.15 -6.17 10.99
C GLN A 104 4.45 -5.21 12.14
N LEU A 105 5.21 -4.13 11.91
CA LEU A 105 5.48 -3.09 12.91
C LEU A 105 4.19 -2.35 13.31
N ALA A 106 3.43 -1.89 12.33
CA ALA A 106 2.21 -1.12 12.55
C ALA A 106 1.16 -1.94 13.32
N THR A 107 1.02 -3.23 13.03
CA THR A 107 0.10 -4.13 13.74
C THR A 107 0.45 -4.25 15.21
N ARG A 108 1.73 -4.36 15.56
CA ARG A 108 2.16 -4.36 16.98
C ARG A 108 1.92 -3.02 17.66
N LEU A 109 2.09 -1.90 16.94
CA LEU A 109 1.78 -0.58 17.50
C LEU A 109 0.27 -0.40 17.71
N ALA A 110 -0.56 -0.94 16.81
CA ALA A 110 -2.02 -0.84 16.84
C ALA A 110 -2.66 -1.52 18.06
N GLU A 111 -1.93 -2.35 18.81
CA GLU A 111 -2.39 -2.91 20.08
C GLU A 111 -2.74 -1.84 21.12
N SER A 112 -2.14 -0.65 21.02
CA SER A 112 -2.31 0.44 22.00
C SER A 112 -2.38 1.84 21.39
N ARG A 113 -2.35 1.96 20.06
CA ARG A 113 -2.23 3.24 19.34
C ARG A 113 -3.16 3.27 18.14
N MET A 114 -3.70 4.45 17.83
CA MET A 114 -4.44 4.66 16.60
C MET A 114 -3.49 4.66 15.41
N VAL A 115 -3.62 3.67 14.52
CA VAL A 115 -2.89 3.60 13.25
C VAL A 115 -3.78 4.06 12.11
N LEU A 116 -3.28 5.02 11.32
CA LEU A 116 -3.91 5.48 10.09
C LEU A 116 -2.94 5.28 8.93
N SER A 117 -3.36 4.57 7.87
CA SER A 117 -2.55 4.37 6.66
C SER A 117 -3.08 5.14 5.46
N ILE A 118 -2.19 5.58 4.58
CA ILE A 118 -2.50 6.16 3.27
C ILE A 118 -1.71 5.39 2.20
N GLU A 119 -2.43 4.72 1.30
CA GLU A 119 -1.85 3.72 0.40
C GLU A 119 -2.39 3.84 -1.03
N ASP A 120 -1.60 3.39 -2.01
CA ASP A 120 -1.91 3.47 -3.45
C ASP A 120 -1.58 2.13 -4.14
N PRO A 121 -2.48 1.13 -4.10
CA PRO A 121 -3.66 1.04 -3.25
C PRO A 121 -3.36 0.34 -1.91
N VAL A 122 -4.40 0.13 -1.10
CA VAL A 122 -4.31 -0.73 0.09
C VAL A 122 -4.13 -2.19 -0.37
N GLU A 123 -2.99 -2.81 -0.05
CA GLU A 123 -2.70 -4.19 -0.45
C GLU A 123 -3.24 -5.21 0.56
N ILE A 124 -3.13 -4.92 1.85
CA ILE A 124 -3.54 -5.84 2.93
C ILE A 124 -4.60 -5.16 3.78
N ASN A 125 -5.77 -5.79 3.89
CA ASN A 125 -6.80 -5.38 4.83
C ASN A 125 -6.35 -5.72 6.27
N GLN A 126 -6.23 -4.68 7.09
CA GLN A 126 -5.86 -4.78 8.50
C GLN A 126 -6.93 -4.08 9.34
N PRO A 127 -7.89 -4.82 9.93
CA PRO A 127 -9.04 -4.26 10.65
C PRO A 127 -8.70 -3.30 11.81
N GLN A 128 -7.49 -3.38 12.36
CA GLN A 128 -7.05 -2.48 13.44
C GLN A 128 -6.61 -1.09 12.94
N PHE A 129 -6.48 -0.89 11.63
CA PHE A 129 -6.03 0.37 11.03
C PHE A 129 -7.21 1.14 10.44
N LEU A 130 -7.14 2.47 10.48
CA LEU A 130 -7.93 3.31 9.58
C LEU A 130 -7.17 3.45 8.24
N GLN A 131 -7.56 2.67 7.24
CA GLN A 131 -6.86 2.62 5.95
C GLN A 131 -7.52 3.53 4.91
N LEU A 132 -6.78 4.52 4.43
CA LEU A 132 -7.19 5.42 3.36
C LEU A 132 -6.50 5.01 2.06
N GLN A 133 -7.26 4.91 0.98
CA GLN A 133 -6.75 4.61 -0.35
C GLN A 133 -6.72 5.87 -1.21
N VAL A 134 -5.63 6.07 -1.95
CA VAL A 134 -5.53 7.11 -2.97
C VAL A 134 -6.56 6.85 -4.07
N ASN A 135 -7.35 7.87 -4.37
CA ASN A 135 -8.31 7.86 -5.48
C ASN A 135 -8.27 9.22 -6.19
N PRO A 136 -7.47 9.36 -7.27
CA PRO A 136 -7.36 10.61 -8.01
C PRO A 136 -8.67 11.07 -8.63
N GLU A 137 -9.56 10.15 -9.03
CA GLU A 137 -10.86 10.49 -9.63
C GLU A 137 -11.82 11.15 -8.62
N ALA A 138 -11.65 10.84 -7.33
CA ALA A 138 -12.41 11.42 -6.23
C ALA A 138 -11.66 12.56 -5.51
N ASP A 139 -10.57 13.09 -6.11
CA ASP A 139 -9.72 14.12 -5.50
C ASP A 139 -9.19 13.71 -4.10
N MET A 140 -8.84 12.42 -3.97
CA MET A 140 -8.23 11.81 -2.79
C MET A 140 -6.75 11.50 -3.06
N THR A 141 -5.94 12.53 -3.26
CA THR A 141 -4.49 12.38 -3.47
C THR A 141 -3.74 12.24 -2.13
N TYR A 142 -2.48 11.78 -2.17
CA TYR A 142 -1.62 11.70 -0.98
C TYR A 142 -1.62 12.99 -0.15
N PRO A 143 -1.38 14.19 -0.72
CA PRO A 143 -1.43 15.43 0.05
C PRO A 143 -2.78 15.73 0.74
N GLN A 144 -3.90 15.45 0.07
CA GLN A 144 -5.23 15.67 0.63
C GLN A 144 -5.52 14.67 1.77
N LEU A 145 -5.21 13.40 1.53
CA LEU A 145 -5.38 12.35 2.53
C LEU A 145 -4.46 12.58 3.73
N LEU A 146 -3.23 13.07 3.55
CA LEU A 146 -2.33 13.42 4.64
C LEU A 146 -2.89 14.55 5.52
N LYS A 147 -3.43 15.61 4.90
CA LYS A 147 -4.09 16.69 5.64
C LYS A 147 -5.30 16.19 6.42
N ALA A 148 -6.11 15.32 5.82
CA ALA A 148 -7.26 14.72 6.50
C ALA A 148 -6.80 13.82 7.66
N ALA A 149 -5.82 12.95 7.41
CA ALA A 149 -5.27 12.02 8.38
C ALA A 149 -4.76 12.74 9.64
N LEU A 150 -3.99 13.81 9.50
CA LEU A 150 -3.47 14.55 10.66
C LEU A 150 -4.57 15.18 11.53
N ARG A 151 -5.74 15.49 10.97
CA ARG A 151 -6.90 15.98 11.75
C ARG A 151 -7.55 14.89 12.59
N HIS A 152 -7.40 13.62 12.20
CA HIS A 152 -7.84 12.47 13.00
C HIS A 152 -6.95 12.20 14.21
N ARG A 153 -5.86 12.96 14.40
CA ARG A 153 -4.90 12.82 15.51
C ARG A 153 -4.39 11.37 15.66
N PRO A 154 -3.84 10.75 14.61
CA PRO A 154 -3.30 9.40 14.71
C PRO A 154 -2.09 9.38 15.64
N ASP A 155 -1.85 8.26 16.31
CA ASP A 155 -0.58 8.05 17.02
C ASP A 155 0.51 7.59 16.03
N VAL A 156 0.11 6.80 15.03
CA VAL A 156 0.96 6.26 13.97
C VAL A 156 0.37 6.59 12.61
N LEU A 157 1.19 7.21 11.75
CA LEU A 157 0.86 7.50 10.37
C LEU A 157 1.68 6.60 9.46
N LEU A 158 1.02 5.71 8.72
CA LEU A 158 1.66 4.85 7.71
C LEU A 158 1.46 5.46 6.32
N ILE A 159 2.55 5.73 5.63
CA ILE A 159 2.55 6.26 4.26
C ILE A 159 3.08 5.16 3.34
N GLY A 160 2.22 4.65 2.46
CA GLY A 160 2.55 3.55 1.56
C GLY A 160 3.86 3.79 0.80
N GLU A 161 4.03 4.98 0.23
CA GLU A 161 5.28 5.41 -0.39
C GLU A 161 5.42 6.94 -0.44
N ILE A 162 6.63 7.45 -0.24
CA ILE A 162 6.96 8.86 -0.48
C ILE A 162 7.55 9.01 -1.89
N ARG A 163 6.78 9.63 -2.80
CA ARG A 163 7.15 9.81 -4.22
C ARG A 163 7.43 11.24 -4.64
N ASP A 164 7.03 12.22 -3.82
CA ASP A 164 7.04 13.62 -4.18
C ASP A 164 7.36 14.52 -2.96
N ARG A 165 7.62 15.80 -3.26
CA ARG A 165 7.97 16.83 -2.28
C ARG A 165 6.90 17.07 -1.23
N GLN A 166 5.64 17.13 -1.65
CA GLN A 166 4.55 17.52 -0.76
C GLN A 166 4.27 16.42 0.26
N THR A 167 4.25 15.17 -0.20
CA THR A 167 4.16 13.98 0.65
C THR A 167 5.35 13.89 1.60
N ALA A 168 6.57 14.12 1.11
CA ALA A 168 7.78 14.10 1.94
C ALA A 168 7.77 15.19 3.01
N GLN A 169 7.34 16.41 2.65
CA GLN A 169 7.23 17.54 3.58
C GLN A 169 6.24 17.22 4.70
N SER A 170 5.02 16.80 4.35
CA SER A 170 4.00 16.47 5.35
C SER A 170 4.40 15.29 6.24
N ALA A 171 5.10 14.28 5.70
CA ALA A 171 5.66 13.18 6.49
C ALA A 171 6.68 13.69 7.53
N CYS A 172 7.57 14.59 7.12
CA CYS A 172 8.56 15.20 8.03
C CYS A 172 7.89 16.07 9.10
N GLU A 173 6.92 16.90 8.72
CA GLU A 173 6.15 17.73 9.66
C GLU A 173 5.38 16.88 10.68
N ALA A 174 4.77 15.78 10.25
CA ALA A 174 4.11 14.82 11.14
C ALA A 174 5.10 14.21 12.13
N ALA A 175 6.28 13.81 11.67
CA ALA A 175 7.33 13.25 12.52
C ALA A 175 7.86 14.26 13.55
N ILE A 176 8.11 15.51 13.13
CA ILE A 176 8.59 16.60 14.00
C ILE A 176 7.54 16.99 15.04
N SER A 177 6.26 16.97 14.66
CA SER A 177 5.14 17.23 15.57
C SER A 177 4.83 16.07 16.53
N GLY A 178 5.63 15.00 16.50
CA GLY A 178 5.61 13.95 17.50
C GLY A 178 4.75 12.74 17.17
N HIS A 179 4.41 12.54 15.90
CA HIS A 179 3.78 11.31 15.41
C HIS A 179 4.84 10.24 15.13
N ILE A 180 4.47 8.96 15.23
CA ILE A 180 5.28 7.88 14.66
C ILE A 180 4.93 7.78 13.17
N VAL A 181 5.86 8.13 12.30
CA VAL A 181 5.66 8.04 10.85
C VAL A 181 6.38 6.82 10.31
N LEU A 182 5.64 5.94 9.66
CA LEU A 182 6.14 4.74 9.03
C LEU A 182 5.98 4.88 7.51
N ALA A 183 7.07 4.83 6.74
CA ALA A 183 6.98 5.08 5.30
C ALA A 183 7.90 4.19 4.47
N THR A 184 7.56 3.98 3.19
CA THR A 184 8.54 3.47 2.22
C THR A 184 9.06 4.57 1.31
N VAL A 185 10.25 4.35 0.76
CA VAL A 185 10.82 5.14 -0.32
C VAL A 185 11.59 4.23 -1.27
N HIS A 186 11.52 4.49 -2.57
CA HIS A 186 12.39 3.84 -3.53
C HIS A 186 13.77 4.50 -3.54
N ALA A 187 14.69 3.93 -2.77
CA ALA A 187 16.12 4.25 -2.77
C ALA A 187 16.95 2.96 -2.94
N ARG A 188 18.18 3.10 -3.46
CA ARG A 188 19.10 1.98 -3.73
C ARG A 188 19.63 1.34 -2.45
N SER A 189 19.78 2.13 -1.39
CA SER A 189 20.23 1.69 -0.08
C SER A 189 19.62 2.55 1.03
N ALA A 190 19.73 2.09 2.28
CA ALA A 190 19.34 2.90 3.44
C ALA A 190 20.16 4.19 3.56
N ALA A 191 21.43 4.18 3.14
CA ALA A 191 22.30 5.35 3.16
C ALA A 191 21.89 6.41 2.12
N ASP A 192 21.25 5.98 1.02
CA ASP A 192 20.74 6.88 -0.02
C ASP A 192 19.38 7.49 0.34
N THR A 193 18.69 6.98 1.37
CA THR A 193 17.36 7.47 1.75
C THR A 193 17.32 8.97 2.05
N PRO A 194 18.24 9.55 2.86
CA PRO A 194 18.24 10.99 3.09
C PRO A 194 18.46 11.81 1.82
N LEU A 195 19.36 11.35 0.95
CA LEU A 195 19.60 11.98 -0.36
C LEU A 195 18.35 11.90 -1.23
N ARG A 196 17.69 10.73 -1.28
CA ARG A 196 16.45 10.54 -2.04
C ARG A 196 15.34 11.46 -1.54
N LEU A 197 15.15 11.59 -0.23
CA LEU A 197 14.19 12.54 0.32
C LEU A 197 14.56 13.97 -0.06
N SER A 198 15.82 14.40 0.14
CA SER A 198 16.26 15.75 -0.21
C SER A 198 16.11 16.08 -1.70
N SER A 199 16.21 15.08 -2.58
CA SER A 199 16.05 15.27 -4.02
C SER A 199 14.67 15.77 -4.44
N PHE A 200 13.65 15.65 -3.58
CA PHE A 200 12.33 16.20 -3.87
C PHE A 200 12.27 17.74 -3.72
N TRP A 201 13.28 18.37 -3.12
CA TRP A 201 13.36 19.82 -2.94
C TRP A 201 14.28 20.51 -3.96
N LEU A 202 15.04 19.74 -4.73
CA LEU A 202 15.92 20.20 -5.81
C LEU A 202 15.15 20.25 -7.13
#